data_AF-P64938-F1
#
_entry.id   AF-P64938-F1
#
_cell.length_a   1.000
_cell.length_b   1.000
_cell.length_c   1.000
_cell.angle_alpha   90.00
_cell.angle_beta   90.00
_cell.angle_gamma   90.00
#
_symmetry.space_group_name_H-M   'P 1'
#
loop_
_entity.id
_entity.type
_entity.pdbx_description
1 polymer ?
#
loop_
_entity_poly.entity_id
_entity_poly.type
_entity_poly.pdbx_seq_one_letter_code
_entity_poly.pdbx_strand_id
1 'polypeptide(L)'
;MRPATPLICAFGDKHKHTYGVTPICRALAVHGVQIASRTYFADRAAAPSKRALWDTTITEILAGYYEPDAEGKRPPECLYGSLKMWAHLQRQGFRWPSATVKTIMRANGWRGVPLAAHITHHRTRPGRGPGPRPGGSAMAGFSNEPAGSGRLHLRADDVEFRLHRVRGRRLRRCDRGLGMLADQRRSVRRTRITPRPSRLT
;
A
#
# COMPACT_ATOMS: atom_id res chain seq x y z
N MET A 1 4.12 11.30 25.76
CA MET A 1 4.46 10.80 24.40
C MET A 1 4.52 11.98 23.45
N ARG A 2 5.63 12.19 22.74
CA ARG A 2 5.75 13.30 21.77
C ARG A 2 5.07 12.89 20.45
N PRO A 3 4.16 13.70 19.88
CA PRO A 3 3.60 13.40 18.57
C PRO A 3 4.69 13.42 17.49
N ALA A 4 4.48 12.67 16.40
CA ALA A 4 5.43 12.62 15.30
C ALA A 4 5.60 14.03 14.67
N THR A 5 6.84 14.41 14.36
CA THR A 5 7.17 15.68 13.68
C THR A 5 6.27 15.99 12.48
N PRO A 6 6.03 15.07 11.53
CA PRO A 6 5.17 15.37 10.37
C PRO A 6 3.72 15.72 10.76
N LEU A 7 3.20 15.16 11.86
CA LEU A 7 1.85 15.48 12.33
C LEU A 7 1.79 16.91 12.90
N ILE A 8 2.83 17.32 13.64
CA ILE A 8 2.94 18.69 14.15
C ILE A 8 3.10 19.68 12.98
N CYS A 9 3.91 19.34 11.99
CA CYS A 9 4.09 20.16 10.79
C CYS A 9 2.80 20.26 9.96
N ALA A 10 2.02 19.19 9.84
CA ALA A 10 0.73 19.21 9.15
C ALA A 10 -0.32 20.07 9.89
N PHE A 11 -0.30 20.06 11.23
CA PHE A 11 -1.10 20.99 12.03
C PHE A 11 -0.68 22.45 11.77
N GLY A 12 0.63 22.70 11.74
CA GLY A 12 1.19 23.99 11.36
C GLY A 12 0.70 24.46 9.98
N ASP A 13 0.73 23.59 8.96
CA ASP A 13 0.26 23.93 7.61
C ASP A 13 -1.18 24.39 7.56
N LYS A 14 -2.05 23.70 8.32
CA LYS A 14 -3.50 23.97 8.36
C LYS A 14 -3.80 25.34 8.97
N HIS A 15 -3.00 25.76 9.95
CA HIS A 15 -3.27 26.95 10.76
C HIS A 15 -2.32 28.13 10.49
N LYS A 16 -1.26 27.95 9.68
CA LYS A 16 -0.25 28.98 9.40
C LYS A 16 -0.84 30.28 8.85
N HIS A 17 -1.92 30.20 8.07
CA HIS A 17 -2.54 31.37 7.46
C HIS A 17 -3.32 32.23 8.47
N THR A 18 -3.82 31.63 9.54
CA THR A 18 -4.61 32.33 10.56
C THR A 18 -3.72 32.90 11.67
N TYR A 19 -2.74 32.14 12.14
CA TYR A 19 -1.96 32.51 13.34
C TYR A 19 -0.47 32.71 13.08
N GLY A 20 0.06 32.28 11.93
CA GLY A 20 1.49 32.17 11.71
C GLY A 20 2.14 31.01 12.48
N VAL A 21 3.32 30.59 12.03
CA VAL A 21 4.00 29.39 12.55
C VAL A 21 4.54 29.58 13.96
N THR A 22 5.24 30.69 14.23
CA THR A 22 5.89 30.93 15.52
C THR A 22 4.90 31.02 16.68
N PRO A 23 3.74 31.71 16.55
CA PRO A 23 2.70 31.67 17.59
C PRO A 23 2.14 30.27 17.84
N ILE A 24 1.92 29.47 16.78
CA ILE A 24 1.50 28.07 16.90
C ILE A 24 2.54 27.25 17.67
N CYS A 25 3.82 27.35 17.33
CA CYS A 25 4.89 26.64 18.03
C CYS A 25 4.97 27.04 19.52
N ARG A 26 4.76 28.33 19.84
CA ARG A 26 4.70 28.82 21.22
C ARG A 26 3.52 28.24 22.00
N ALA A 27 2.34 28.18 21.38
CA ALA A 27 1.16 27.57 22.00
C ALA A 27 1.35 26.06 22.24
N LEU A 28 1.90 25.34 21.25
CA LEU A 28 2.21 23.91 21.38
C LEU A 28 3.20 23.62 22.51
N ALA A 29 4.19 24.50 22.72
CA ALA A 29 5.13 24.40 23.82
C ALA A 29 4.44 24.46 25.20
N VAL A 30 3.41 25.30 25.37
CA VAL A 30 2.61 25.38 26.61
C VAL A 30 1.87 24.06 26.87
N HIS A 31 1.42 23.37 25.83
CA HIS A 31 0.78 22.05 25.94
C HIS A 31 1.78 20.88 26.01
N GLY A 32 3.07 21.14 26.20
CA GLY A 32 4.11 20.11 26.33
C GLY A 32 4.61 19.53 25.01
N VAL A 33 4.16 20.05 23.85
CA VAL A 33 4.65 19.65 22.53
C VAL A 33 5.74 20.63 22.08
N GLN A 34 6.98 20.37 22.51
CA GLN A 34 8.12 21.22 22.19
C GLN A 34 8.56 21.07 20.72
N ILE A 35 8.37 22.12 19.93
CA ILE A 35 8.87 22.22 18.56
C ILE A 35 9.38 23.65 18.30
N ALA A 36 10.58 23.76 17.72
CA ALA A 36 11.11 25.06 17.30
C ALA A 36 10.55 25.46 15.94
N SER A 37 10.28 26.75 15.71
CA SER A 37 9.89 27.25 14.38
C SER A 37 10.92 26.89 13.31
N ARG A 38 12.21 26.84 13.68
CA ARG A 38 13.28 26.40 12.77
C ARG A 38 13.09 24.97 12.30
N THR A 39 12.62 24.06 13.16
CA THR A 39 12.33 22.68 12.78
C THR A 39 11.19 22.62 11.78
N TYR A 40 10.14 23.42 11.97
CA TYR A 40 9.04 23.53 11.00
C TYR A 40 9.56 24.01 9.64
N PHE A 41 10.31 25.12 9.59
CA PHE A 41 10.82 25.63 8.32
C PHE A 41 11.85 24.70 7.69
N ALA A 42 12.67 24.02 8.47
CA ALA A 42 13.62 23.01 7.97
C ALA A 42 12.90 21.80 7.37
N ASP A 43 11.83 21.32 8.00
CA ASP A 43 11.00 20.23 7.48
C ASP A 43 10.34 20.63 6.15
N ARG A 44 9.89 21.88 6.01
CA ARG A 44 9.29 22.40 4.77
C ARG A 44 10.30 22.71 3.68
N ALA A 45 11.50 23.15 4.04
CA ALA A 45 12.60 23.39 3.11
C ALA A 45 13.34 22.09 2.73
N ALA A 46 13.11 20.99 3.46
CA ALA A 46 13.73 19.72 3.16
C ALA A 46 13.28 19.25 1.78
N ALA A 47 14.25 19.10 0.88
CA ALA A 47 13.98 18.53 -0.43
C ALA A 47 13.39 17.12 -0.27
N PRO A 48 12.39 16.75 -1.08
CA PRO A 48 11.86 15.40 -1.07
C PRO A 48 13.00 14.42 -1.33
N SER A 49 13.07 13.37 -0.52
CA SER A 49 14.05 12.30 -0.75
C SER A 49 13.85 11.70 -2.14
N LYS A 50 14.90 11.12 -2.71
CA LYS A 50 14.80 10.39 -3.99
C LYS A 50 13.60 9.43 -3.99
N ARG A 51 13.41 8.68 -2.91
CA ARG A 51 12.27 7.76 -2.76
C ARG A 51 10.92 8.49 -2.82
N ALA A 52 10.77 9.60 -2.13
CA ALA A 52 9.53 10.39 -2.16
C ALA A 52 9.23 10.91 -3.56
N LEU A 53 10.24 11.38 -4.31
CA LEU A 53 10.06 11.77 -5.71
C LEU A 53 9.53 10.62 -6.57
N TRP A 54 10.16 9.44 -6.46
CA TRP A 54 9.69 8.25 -7.18
C TRP A 54 8.28 7.84 -6.76
N ASP A 55 7.97 7.87 -5.47
CA ASP A 55 6.63 7.53 -4.97
C ASP A 55 5.57 8.50 -5.51
N THR A 56 5.88 9.80 -5.65
CA THR A 56 5.01 10.78 -6.32
C THR A 56 4.82 10.45 -7.80
N THR A 57 5.90 10.22 -8.56
CA THR A 57 5.81 9.84 -9.98
C THR A 57 4.98 8.56 -10.19
N ILE A 58 5.15 7.57 -9.31
CA ILE A 58 4.38 6.33 -9.36
C ILE A 58 2.90 6.60 -9.05
N THR A 59 2.64 7.48 -8.08
CA THR A 59 1.28 7.86 -7.72
C THR A 59 0.57 8.52 -8.90
N GLU A 60 1.25 9.40 -9.65
CA GLU A 60 0.70 10.01 -10.87
C GLU A 60 0.40 8.97 -11.96
N ILE A 61 1.33 8.04 -12.21
CA ILE A 61 1.13 6.97 -13.19
C ILE A 61 -0.07 6.10 -12.81
N LEU A 62 -0.20 5.75 -11.53
CA LEU A 62 -1.33 4.97 -11.02
C LEU A 62 -2.64 5.76 -11.04
N ALA A 63 -2.60 7.06 -10.76
CA ALA A 63 -3.77 7.94 -10.84
C ALA A 63 -4.37 7.92 -12.25
N GLY A 64 -3.55 7.88 -13.30
CA GLY A 64 -4.01 7.72 -14.68
C GLY A 64 -4.79 6.42 -14.98
N TYR A 65 -4.68 5.40 -14.11
CA TYR A 65 -5.47 4.17 -14.26
C TYR A 65 -6.73 4.13 -13.39
N TYR A 66 -6.71 4.75 -12.20
CA TYR A 66 -7.80 4.64 -11.23
C TYR A 66 -8.70 5.87 -11.16
N GLU A 67 -8.15 7.05 -11.42
CA GLU A 67 -8.93 8.28 -11.47
C GLU A 67 -9.67 8.32 -12.82
N PRO A 68 -10.96 8.71 -12.84
CA PRO A 68 -11.68 8.90 -14.09
C PRO A 68 -11.01 10.02 -14.91
N ASP A 69 -10.93 9.82 -16.21
CA ASP A 69 -10.56 10.87 -17.14
C ASP A 69 -11.64 11.96 -17.23
N ALA A 70 -11.40 12.99 -18.05
CA ALA A 70 -12.38 14.06 -18.29
C ALA A 70 -13.71 13.56 -18.86
N GLU A 71 -13.74 12.35 -19.43
CA GLU A 71 -14.94 11.70 -19.99
C GLU A 71 -15.66 10.82 -18.96
N GLY A 72 -15.16 10.78 -17.72
CA GLY A 72 -15.67 9.93 -16.64
C GLY A 72 -15.31 8.45 -16.80
N LYS A 73 -14.53 8.09 -17.81
CA LYS A 73 -14.17 6.71 -18.12
C LYS A 73 -12.89 6.33 -17.38
N ARG A 74 -12.84 5.06 -16.98
CA ARG A 74 -11.64 4.45 -16.43
C ARG A 74 -11.16 3.35 -17.36
N PRO A 75 -9.85 3.22 -17.58
CA PRO A 75 -9.31 2.12 -18.34
C PRO A 75 -9.62 0.79 -17.62
N PRO A 76 -9.78 -0.33 -18.34
CA PRO A 76 -10.12 -1.63 -17.73
C PRO A 76 -9.07 -2.13 -16.72
N GLU A 77 -7.85 -1.61 -16.78
CA GLU A 77 -6.79 -1.80 -15.80
C GLU A 77 -7.16 -1.29 -14.39
N CYS A 78 -8.14 -0.38 -14.26
CA CYS A 78 -8.66 0.09 -12.97
C CYS A 78 -9.25 -1.05 -12.11
N LEU A 79 -9.61 -2.16 -12.74
CA LEU A 79 -10.14 -3.36 -12.07
C LEU A 79 -9.03 -4.18 -11.38
N TYR A 80 -7.76 -3.89 -11.66
CA TYR A 80 -6.64 -4.69 -11.18
C TYR A 80 -6.36 -4.42 -9.70
N GLY A 81 -6.17 -5.49 -8.93
CA GLY A 81 -5.62 -5.37 -7.57
C GLY A 81 -4.13 -5.07 -7.59
N SER A 82 -3.54 -4.82 -6.42
CA SER A 82 -2.13 -4.41 -6.30
C SER A 82 -1.13 -5.36 -6.95
N LEU A 83 -1.30 -6.68 -6.78
CA LEU A 83 -0.39 -7.66 -7.35
C LEU A 83 -0.50 -7.72 -8.89
N LYS A 84 -1.71 -7.57 -9.40
CA LYS A 84 -1.99 -7.61 -10.84
C LYS A 84 -1.51 -6.33 -11.53
N MET A 85 -1.72 -5.19 -10.88
CA MET A 85 -1.19 -3.90 -11.33
C MET A 85 0.34 -3.91 -11.33
N TRP A 86 0.98 -4.45 -10.29
CA TRP A 86 2.44 -4.61 -10.27
C TRP A 86 2.95 -5.47 -11.45
N ALA A 87 2.30 -6.61 -11.73
CA ALA A 87 2.65 -7.45 -12.87
C ALA A 87 2.36 -6.76 -14.23
N HIS A 88 1.39 -5.85 -14.29
CA HIS A 88 1.12 -5.03 -15.46
C HIS A 88 2.24 -4.01 -15.69
N LEU A 89 2.61 -3.25 -14.65
CA LEU A 89 3.70 -2.27 -14.67
C LEU A 89 5.04 -2.92 -15.03
N GLN A 90 5.32 -4.09 -14.47
CA GLN A 90 6.54 -4.84 -14.79
C GLN A 90 6.63 -5.21 -16.28
N ARG A 91 5.50 -5.47 -16.94
CA ARG A 91 5.45 -5.75 -18.38
C ARG A 91 5.60 -4.50 -19.24
N GLN A 92 5.21 -3.34 -18.71
CA GLN A 92 5.48 -2.04 -19.36
C GLN A 92 6.94 -1.59 -19.19
N GLY A 93 7.73 -2.31 -18.38
CA GLY A 93 9.15 -2.03 -18.15
C GLY A 93 9.44 -1.35 -16.80
N PHE A 94 8.42 -1.05 -16.00
CA PHE A 94 8.60 -0.46 -14.68
C PHE A 94 9.01 -1.52 -13.66
N ARG A 95 10.30 -1.55 -13.30
CA ARG A 95 10.85 -2.50 -12.32
C ARG A 95 10.75 -1.98 -10.89
N TRP A 96 9.53 -1.96 -10.35
CA TRP A 96 9.28 -1.49 -8.99
C TRP A 96 9.05 -2.63 -8.00
N PRO A 97 9.26 -2.40 -6.69
CA PRO A 97 8.83 -3.35 -5.67
C PRO A 97 7.31 -3.45 -5.61
N SER A 98 6.78 -4.68 -5.53
CA SER A 98 5.35 -4.93 -5.31
C SER A 98 4.80 -4.23 -4.06
N ALA A 99 5.64 -4.12 -3.02
CA ALA A 99 5.31 -3.40 -1.79
C ALA A 99 5.03 -1.91 -2.02
N THR A 100 5.74 -1.25 -2.93
CA THR A 100 5.52 0.15 -3.26
C THR A 100 4.15 0.35 -3.89
N VAL A 101 3.82 -0.45 -4.92
CA VAL A 101 2.51 -0.42 -5.59
C VAL A 101 1.38 -0.67 -4.58
N LYS A 102 1.54 -1.67 -3.71
CA LYS A 102 0.56 -2.00 -2.66
C LYS A 102 0.36 -0.84 -1.68
N THR A 103 1.45 -0.21 -1.23
CA THR A 103 1.38 0.90 -0.28
C THR A 103 0.72 2.12 -0.91
N ILE A 104 1.08 2.49 -2.14
CA ILE A 104 0.51 3.64 -2.85
C ILE A 104 -0.98 3.42 -3.12
N MET A 105 -1.37 2.24 -3.60
CA MET A 105 -2.78 1.91 -3.78
C MET A 105 -3.57 1.98 -2.47
N ARG A 106 -2.98 1.50 -1.37
CA ARG A 106 -3.62 1.59 -0.05
C ARG A 106 -3.74 3.04 0.42
N ALA A 107 -2.71 3.86 0.24
CA ALA A 107 -2.70 5.26 0.66
C ALA A 107 -3.75 6.09 -0.09
N ASN A 108 -3.94 5.84 -1.39
CA ASN A 108 -4.95 6.51 -2.21
C ASN A 108 -6.33 5.84 -2.16
N GLY A 109 -6.48 4.72 -1.46
CA GLY A 109 -7.74 3.99 -1.37
C GLY A 109 -8.13 3.23 -2.65
N TRP A 110 -7.25 3.12 -3.64
CA TRP A 110 -7.49 2.37 -4.87
C TRP A 110 -7.54 0.87 -4.59
N ARG A 111 -8.67 0.25 -4.94
CA ARG A 111 -8.89 -1.19 -4.79
C ARG A 111 -9.35 -1.76 -6.11
N GLY A 112 -8.70 -2.84 -6.54
CA GLY A 112 -9.19 -3.66 -7.63
C GLY A 112 -10.46 -4.42 -7.23
N VAL A 113 -11.11 -5.04 -8.22
CA VAL A 113 -12.31 -5.84 -7.98
C VAL A 113 -11.93 -7.11 -7.23
N PRO A 114 -12.54 -7.39 -6.05
CA PRO A 114 -12.31 -8.63 -5.35
C PRO A 114 -12.82 -9.79 -6.21
N LEU A 115 -12.11 -10.92 -6.18
CA LEU A 115 -12.67 -12.15 -6.73
C LEU A 115 -13.98 -12.42 -5.99
N ALA A 116 -15.05 -12.76 -6.73
CA ALA A 116 -16.31 -13.19 -6.10
C ALA A 116 -15.98 -14.22 -5.02
N ALA A 117 -16.52 -14.02 -3.82
CA ALA A 117 -16.24 -14.89 -2.69
C ALA A 117 -16.42 -16.34 -3.15
N HIS A 118 -15.33 -17.12 -3.11
CA HIS A 118 -15.50 -18.55 -3.23
C HIS A 118 -16.41 -18.91 -2.06
N ILE A 119 -17.55 -19.52 -2.35
CA ILE A 119 -18.39 -20.10 -1.32
C ILE A 119 -17.52 -21.20 -0.71
N THR A 120 -16.89 -20.89 0.42
CA THR A 120 -16.16 -21.87 1.20
C THR A 120 -17.22 -22.82 1.71
N HIS A 121 -17.43 -23.91 0.99
CA HIS A 121 -18.11 -25.06 1.54
C HIS A 121 -17.22 -25.53 2.69
N HIS A 122 -17.53 -25.10 3.90
CA HIS A 122 -17.06 -25.76 5.10
C HIS A 122 -17.63 -27.17 5.03
N ARG A 123 -16.87 -28.09 4.43
CA ARG A 123 -17.01 -29.49 4.77
C ARG A 123 -16.61 -29.55 6.23
N THR A 124 -17.60 -29.62 7.10
CA THR A 124 -17.44 -30.06 8.48
C THR A 124 -16.77 -31.42 8.40
N ARG A 125 -15.43 -31.44 8.46
CA ARG A 125 -14.69 -32.66 8.68
C ARG A 125 -15.02 -33.03 10.13
N PRO A 126 -15.72 -34.13 10.40
CA PRO A 126 -16.03 -34.51 11.78
C PRO A 126 -14.72 -34.72 12.52
N GLY A 127 -14.33 -33.73 13.31
CA GLY A 127 -13.16 -33.77 14.16
C GLY A 127 -13.53 -34.52 15.42
N ARG A 128 -12.83 -35.64 15.66
CA ARG A 128 -12.77 -36.35 16.94
C ARG A 128 -12.58 -35.31 18.06
N GLY A 129 -13.57 -35.23 18.94
CA GLY A 129 -13.70 -34.16 19.94
C GLY A 129 -12.42 -33.95 20.77
N PRO A 130 -12.02 -32.70 21.04
CA PRO A 130 -10.97 -32.41 22.01
C PRO A 130 -11.47 -32.71 23.41
N GLY A 131 -10.73 -33.54 24.16
CA GLY A 131 -11.01 -33.81 25.57
C GLY A 131 -10.95 -32.55 26.44
N PRO A 132 -11.60 -32.56 27.62
CA PRO A 132 -11.75 -31.40 28.49
C PRO A 132 -10.38 -30.89 28.93
N ARG A 133 -10.12 -29.60 28.65
CA ARG A 133 -8.95 -28.88 29.16
C ARG A 133 -9.31 -28.26 30.51
N PRO A 134 -8.58 -28.56 31.59
CA PRO A 134 -8.85 -27.95 32.88
C PRO A 134 -8.29 -26.52 32.93
N GLY A 135 -9.14 -25.61 33.41
CA GLY A 135 -8.80 -24.52 34.33
C GLY A 135 -7.75 -23.48 33.93
N GLY A 136 -8.23 -22.24 33.72
CA GLY A 136 -7.53 -21.00 34.08
C GLY A 136 -6.44 -20.52 33.10
N SER A 137 -6.26 -19.24 32.80
CA SER A 137 -6.76 -18.02 33.43
C SER A 137 -6.88 -16.91 32.38
N ALA A 138 -7.90 -16.08 32.60
CA ALA A 138 -8.13 -14.84 31.91
C ALA A 138 -6.92 -13.89 32.04
N MET A 139 -6.39 -13.43 30.92
CA MET A 139 -5.78 -12.11 30.82
C MET A 139 -6.49 -11.38 29.68
N ALA A 140 -7.56 -10.69 30.07
CA ALA A 140 -8.19 -9.64 29.30
C ALA A 140 -7.11 -8.62 28.91
N GLY A 141 -7.01 -8.30 27.62
CA GLY A 141 -7.58 -7.03 27.17
C GLY A 141 -6.50 -6.16 26.56
N PHE A 142 -5.85 -6.64 25.50
CA PHE A 142 -5.20 -5.72 24.57
C PHE A 142 -6.30 -5.09 23.72
N SER A 143 -6.83 -3.96 24.21
CA SER A 143 -7.63 -3.03 23.42
C SER A 143 -6.76 -2.47 22.30
N ASN A 144 -6.61 -3.22 21.21
CA ASN A 144 -6.23 -2.63 19.94
C ASN A 144 -7.51 -2.03 19.38
N GLU A 145 -7.76 -0.74 19.68
CA GLU A 145 -8.72 0.06 18.93
C GLU A 145 -8.29 0.04 17.45
N PRO A 146 -9.04 -0.62 16.56
CA PRO A 146 -8.71 -0.59 15.16
C PRO A 146 -9.06 0.81 14.66
N ALA A 147 -8.02 1.56 14.31
CA ALA A 147 -8.10 2.84 13.63
C ALA A 147 -9.20 2.78 12.56
N GLY A 148 -10.21 3.63 12.76
CA GLY A 148 -11.42 3.70 11.96
C GLY A 148 -11.09 3.74 10.48
N SER A 149 -11.16 2.57 9.84
CA SER A 149 -11.34 2.48 8.41
C SER A 149 -12.82 2.78 8.21
N GLY A 150 -13.16 4.08 8.24
CA GLY A 150 -14.49 4.57 7.92
C GLY A 150 -14.96 3.83 6.68
N ARG A 151 -16.02 3.05 6.86
CA ARG A 151 -16.68 2.25 5.84
C ARG A 151 -17.36 3.24 4.90
N LEU A 152 -16.55 3.92 4.08
CA LEU A 152 -17.01 4.69 2.94
C LEU A 152 -17.67 3.65 2.03
N HIS A 153 -18.98 3.55 2.19
CA HIS A 153 -19.85 2.89 1.23
C HIS A 153 -19.61 3.62 -0.08
N LEU A 154 -18.89 2.98 -0.97
CA LEU A 154 -18.79 3.39 -2.36
C LEU A 154 -20.24 3.43 -2.86
N ARG A 155 -20.78 4.63 -3.06
CA ARG A 155 -22.11 4.79 -3.67
C ARG A 155 -22.07 4.06 -5.01
N ALA A 156 -23.01 3.15 -5.20
CA ALA A 156 -23.14 2.34 -6.40
C ALA A 156 -23.75 3.11 -7.58
N ASP A 157 -23.70 4.44 -7.54
CA ASP A 157 -24.20 5.33 -8.58
C ASP A 157 -23.01 5.91 -9.35
N ASP A 158 -22.32 5.05 -10.11
CA ASP A 158 -21.66 5.51 -11.34
C ASP A 158 -21.39 4.32 -12.27
N VAL A 159 -22.19 4.33 -13.34
CA VAL A 159 -22.02 3.72 -14.65
C VAL A 159 -21.93 2.20 -14.71
N GLU A 160 -23.10 1.62 -14.94
CA GLU A 160 -23.42 0.54 -15.87
C GLU A 160 -22.28 0.26 -16.88
N PHE A 161 -21.25 -0.50 -16.47
CA PHE A 161 -20.33 -1.19 -17.37
C PHE A 161 -21.10 -2.34 -18.01
N ARG A 162 -22.08 -1.98 -18.86
CA ARG A 162 -22.65 -2.85 -19.88
C ARG A 162 -21.44 -3.39 -20.62
N LEU A 163 -21.20 -4.70 -20.47
CA LEU A 163 -20.12 -5.44 -21.10
C LEU A 163 -20.25 -5.30 -22.63
N HIS A 164 -19.84 -4.16 -23.18
CA HIS A 164 -19.58 -4.00 -24.60
C HIS A 164 -18.37 -4.86 -24.86
N ARG A 165 -18.65 -6.13 -25.12
CA ARG A 165 -17.91 -7.11 -25.90
C ARG A 165 -16.62 -6.49 -26.45
N VAL A 166 -15.58 -6.41 -25.62
CA VAL A 166 -14.24 -6.01 -26.03
C VAL A 166 -13.72 -7.17 -26.86
N ARG A 167 -14.20 -7.26 -28.10
CA ARG A 167 -13.66 -8.11 -29.15
C ARG A 167 -12.20 -7.70 -29.29
N GLY A 168 -11.28 -8.52 -28.77
CA GLY A 168 -9.87 -8.43 -29.11
C GLY A 168 -8.87 -8.48 -27.95
N ARG A 169 -9.24 -8.06 -26.73
CA ARG A 169 -8.31 -8.17 -25.59
C ARG A 169 -8.76 -9.28 -24.63
N ARG A 170 -8.41 -10.52 -24.94
CA ARG A 170 -8.44 -11.59 -23.93
C ARG A 170 -7.55 -11.14 -22.76
N LEU A 171 -8.12 -10.97 -21.57
CA LEU A 171 -7.36 -11.00 -20.31
C LEU A 171 -6.35 -12.15 -20.43
N ARG A 172 -5.05 -11.81 -20.45
CA ARG A 172 -4.00 -12.81 -20.71
C ARG A 172 -4.06 -13.86 -19.60
N ARG A 173 -3.85 -15.13 -19.95
CA ARG A 173 -4.00 -16.32 -19.06
C ARG A 173 -3.37 -16.13 -17.67
N CYS A 174 -2.28 -15.35 -17.58
CA CYS A 174 -1.57 -15.04 -16.33
C CYS A 174 -2.44 -14.32 -15.29
N ASP A 175 -3.50 -13.61 -15.71
CA ASP A 175 -4.38 -12.85 -14.83
C ASP A 175 -5.42 -13.71 -14.11
N ARG A 176 -5.64 -14.96 -14.55
CA ARG A 176 -6.67 -15.85 -14.01
C ARG A 176 -6.27 -16.55 -12.72
N GLY A 177 -5.00 -16.44 -12.32
CA GLY A 177 -4.46 -17.21 -11.19
C GLY A 177 -3.05 -16.81 -10.76
N LEU A 178 -2.80 -15.52 -10.48
CA LEU A 178 -1.57 -15.06 -9.80
C LEU A 178 -1.46 -15.57 -8.33
N GLY A 179 -1.93 -16.80 -8.08
CA GLY A 179 -1.59 -17.65 -6.93
C GLY A 179 -0.37 -18.54 -7.16
N MET A 180 0.20 -18.63 -8.38
CA MET A 180 1.54 -19.18 -8.56
C MET A 180 2.57 -18.05 -8.49
N LEU A 181 2.88 -17.64 -7.27
CA LEU A 181 4.11 -16.93 -6.97
C LEU A 181 5.25 -17.86 -7.40
N ALA A 182 5.77 -17.66 -8.61
CA ALA A 182 6.96 -18.37 -9.07
C ALA A 182 8.06 -18.12 -8.04
N ASP A 183 8.48 -19.19 -7.39
CA ASP A 183 9.56 -19.26 -6.43
C ASP A 183 10.85 -18.74 -7.06
N GLN A 184 11.03 -17.41 -7.04
CA GLN A 184 12.25 -16.76 -7.51
C GLN A 184 13.30 -16.74 -6.40
N ARG A 185 13.36 -17.81 -5.59
CA ARG A 185 14.37 -18.08 -4.55
C ARG A 185 15.09 -19.41 -4.80
N ARG A 186 15.57 -19.67 -6.03
CA ARG A 186 16.51 -20.79 -6.22
C ARG A 186 17.48 -20.63 -7.39
N SER A 187 18.22 -19.54 -7.43
CA SER A 187 19.48 -19.50 -8.21
C SER A 187 20.48 -18.47 -7.71
N VAL A 188 20.73 -18.42 -6.40
CA VAL A 188 22.07 -17.98 -5.93
C VAL A 188 22.99 -19.18 -6.16
N ARG A 189 23.40 -19.38 -7.42
CA ARG A 189 24.49 -20.31 -7.72
C ARG A 189 25.73 -19.70 -7.10
N ARG A 190 26.19 -20.31 -6.01
CA ARG A 190 27.52 -20.15 -5.42
C ARG A 190 28.53 -20.04 -6.57
N THR A 191 29.02 -18.83 -6.84
CA THR A 191 30.30 -18.65 -7.51
C THR A 191 31.34 -19.27 -6.57
N ARG A 192 31.68 -20.53 -6.82
CA ARG A 192 32.91 -21.12 -6.28
C ARG A 192 34.04 -20.27 -6.85
N ILE A 193 34.69 -19.51 -5.99
CA ILE A 193 36.01 -18.95 -6.24
C ILE A 193 36.91 -20.16 -6.48
N THR A 194 37.22 -20.46 -7.74
CA THR A 194 38.21 -21.46 -8.11
C THR A 194 39.59 -20.86 -7.87
N PRO A 195 40.43 -21.46 -6.99
CA PRO A 195 41.79 -20.99 -6.80
C PRO A 195 42.60 -21.19 -8.09
N ARG A 196 43.39 -20.16 -8.43
CA ARG A 196 44.25 -20.07 -9.62
C ARG A 196 45.43 -21.05 -9.45
N PRO A 197 45.80 -21.85 -10.46
CA PRO A 197 46.87 -22.85 -10.31
C PRO A 197 48.24 -22.20 -10.22
N SER A 198 49.03 -22.67 -9.25
CA SER A 198 50.42 -22.32 -9.02
C SER A 198 51.27 -22.69 -10.24
N ARG A 199 51.97 -21.72 -10.80
CA ARG A 199 52.87 -21.91 -11.94
C ARG A 199 54.13 -22.63 -11.44
N LEU A 200 54.27 -23.90 -11.81
CA LEU A 200 55.52 -24.64 -11.70
C LEU A 200 56.47 -24.18 -12.81
N THR A 201 57.65 -23.71 -12.42
CA THR A 201 58.88 -23.85 -13.20
C THR A 201 60.02 -23.96 -12.22
#